data_AF-A0A0G0RHA3-F1
#
_entry.id   AF-A0A0G0RHA3-F1
#
_cell.length_a   1.000
_cell.length_b   1.000
_cell.length_c   1.000
_cell.angle_alpha   90.00
_cell.angle_beta   90.00
_cell.angle_gamma   90.00
#
_symmetry.space_group_name_H-M   'P 1'
#
loop_
_entity.id
_entity.type
_entity.pdbx_description
1 polymer ?
#
loop_
_entity_poly.entity_id
_entity_poly.type
_entity_poly.pdbx_seq_one_letter_code
_entity_poly.pdbx_strand_id
1 'polypeptide(L)'
;MENIETRISKIEERNKNVESDKAWETSWTRKTMIVLFTYLVIGLYLTAISVVNPWINAIVPVIGFILSTISLNKIKYYWVKKWNKTKA
;
A
#
# COMPACT_ATOMS: atom_id res chain seq x y z
N MET A 1 -41.99 -3.88 -11.56
CA MET A 1 -41.03 -4.92 -11.15
C MET A 1 -39.60 -4.56 -11.58
N GLU A 2 -39.21 -3.29 -11.49
CA GLU A 2 -38.00 -2.73 -12.13
C GLU A 2 -36.87 -2.43 -11.11
N ASN A 3 -36.90 -3.06 -9.94
CA ASN A 3 -36.10 -2.61 -8.79
C ASN A 3 -34.80 -3.41 -8.61
N ILE A 4 -34.79 -4.71 -8.96
CA ILE A 4 -33.66 -5.60 -8.63
C ILE A 4 -32.55 -5.49 -9.67
N GLU A 5 -32.89 -5.55 -10.96
CA GLU A 5 -31.91 -5.44 -12.06
C GLU A 5 -31.17 -4.09 -12.01
N THR A 6 -31.91 -2.99 -11.82
CA THR A 6 -31.35 -1.64 -11.65
C THR A 6 -30.47 -1.50 -10.42
N ARG A 7 -30.73 -2.28 -9.35
CA ARG A 7 -29.87 -2.30 -8.15
C ARG A 7 -28.62 -3.12 -8.38
N ILE A 8 -28.71 -4.24 -9.10
CA ILE A 8 -27.58 -5.09 -9.45
C ILE A 8 -26.61 -4.32 -10.36
N SER A 9 -27.10 -3.66 -11.41
CA SER A 9 -26.25 -2.89 -12.33
C SER A 9 -25.50 -1.76 -11.62
N LYS A 10 -26.16 -1.04 -10.71
CA LYS A 10 -25.51 -0.01 -9.88
C LYS A 10 -24.45 -0.58 -8.94
N ILE A 11 -24.67 -1.77 -8.39
CA ILE A 11 -23.69 -2.45 -7.52
C ILE A 11 -22.49 -2.90 -8.33
N GLU A 12 -22.70 -3.49 -9.51
CA GLU A 12 -21.64 -3.93 -10.41
C GLU A 12 -20.78 -2.76 -10.89
N GLU A 13 -21.40 -1.65 -11.28
CA GLU A 13 -20.71 -0.43 -11.70
C GLU A 13 -19.82 0.12 -10.58
N ARG A 14 -20.34 0.20 -9.35
CA ARG A 14 -19.55 0.62 -8.18
C ARG A 14 -18.43 -0.37 -7.87
N ASN A 15 -18.71 -1.66 -7.91
CA ASN A 15 -17.71 -2.70 -7.62
C ASN A 15 -16.58 -2.65 -8.66
N LYS A 16 -16.88 -2.38 -9.94
CA LYS A 16 -15.86 -2.21 -10.98
C LYS A 16 -14.86 -1.09 -10.66
N ASN A 17 -15.36 0.03 -10.15
CA ASN A 17 -14.50 1.14 -9.73
C ASN A 17 -13.65 0.74 -8.51
N VAL A 18 -14.26 0.11 -7.50
CA VAL A 18 -13.57 -0.36 -6.29
C VAL A 18 -12.50 -1.40 -6.60
N GLU A 19 -12.76 -2.32 -7.53
CA GLU A 19 -11.79 -3.34 -7.92
C GLU A 19 -10.63 -2.74 -8.74
N SER A 20 -10.90 -1.72 -9.56
CA SER A 20 -9.85 -0.97 -10.26
C SER A 20 -8.94 -0.23 -9.26
N ASP A 21 -9.53 0.44 -8.26
CA ASP A 21 -8.78 1.09 -7.19
C ASP A 21 -7.96 0.07 -6.40
N LYS A 22 -8.56 -1.05 -5.98
CA LYS A 22 -7.88 -2.13 -5.25
C LYS A 22 -6.72 -2.70 -6.08
N ALA A 23 -6.91 -2.87 -7.39
CA ALA A 23 -5.86 -3.33 -8.29
C ALA A 23 -4.69 -2.34 -8.33
N TRP A 24 -4.98 -1.03 -8.39
CA TRP A 24 -3.97 0.01 -8.29
C TRP A 24 -3.23 -0.02 -6.94
N GLU A 25 -3.94 -0.12 -5.82
CA GLU A 25 -3.34 -0.16 -4.48
C GLU A 25 -2.43 -1.37 -4.28
N THR A 26 -2.82 -2.50 -4.86
CA THR A 26 -2.07 -3.77 -4.75
C THR A 26 -0.96 -3.87 -5.78
N SER A 27 -0.99 -3.03 -6.83
CA SER A 27 -0.05 -3.05 -7.94
C SER A 27 1.40 -2.86 -7.51
N TRP A 28 2.30 -3.50 -8.25
CA TRP A 28 3.73 -3.24 -8.13
C TRP A 28 4.10 -1.85 -8.61
N THR A 29 3.34 -1.28 -9.56
CA THR A 29 3.56 0.07 -10.09
C THR A 29 3.55 1.11 -8.98
N ARG A 30 2.52 1.09 -8.11
CA ARG A 30 2.43 2.01 -6.96
C ARG A 30 3.60 1.81 -5.99
N LYS A 31 3.96 0.57 -5.67
CA LYS A 31 5.07 0.26 -4.75
C LYS A 31 6.41 0.76 -5.30
N THR A 32 6.69 0.52 -6.58
CA THR A 32 7.91 0.98 -7.24
C THR A 32 7.98 2.50 -7.30
N MET A 33 6.87 3.18 -7.60
CA MET A 33 6.81 4.64 -7.55
C MET A 33 7.12 5.18 -6.15
N ILE A 34 6.51 4.62 -5.10
CA ILE A 34 6.76 5.06 -3.72
C ILE A 34 8.23 4.85 -3.34
N VAL A 35 8.80 3.68 -3.66
CA VAL A 35 10.21 3.39 -3.40
C VAL A 35 11.13 4.38 -4.11
N LEU A 36 10.88 4.62 -5.40
CA LEU A 36 11.69 5.51 -6.23
C LEU A 36 11.62 6.96 -5.72
N PHE A 37 10.42 7.48 -5.45
CA PHE A 37 10.26 8.84 -4.92
C PHE A 37 10.85 8.98 -3.52
N THR A 38 10.66 7.99 -2.65
CA THR A 38 11.24 8.00 -1.29
C THR A 38 12.77 8.04 -1.36
N TYR A 39 13.37 7.22 -2.23
CA TYR A 39 14.81 7.21 -2.43
C TYR A 39 15.34 8.56 -2.95
N LEU A 40 14.69 9.12 -3.97
CA LEU A 40 15.10 10.39 -4.55
C LEU A 40 14.95 11.56 -3.57
N VAL A 41 13.79 11.70 -2.92
CA VAL A 41 13.53 12.80 -1.98
C VAL A 41 14.51 12.76 -0.82
N ILE A 42 14.74 11.58 -0.24
CA ILE A 42 15.63 11.44 0.92
C ILE A 42 17.10 11.58 0.50
N GLY A 43 17.49 11.02 -0.65
CA GLY A 43 18.82 11.20 -1.20
C GLY A 43 19.15 12.68 -1.43
N LEU A 44 18.25 13.40 -2.10
CA LEU A 44 18.38 14.85 -2.33
C LEU A 44 18.44 15.64 -1.02
N TYR A 45 17.55 15.34 -0.07
CA TYR A 45 17.54 15.99 1.24
C TYR A 45 18.86 15.79 1.99
N LEU A 46 19.35 14.54 2.07
CA LEU A 46 20.59 14.21 2.77
C LEU A 46 21.81 14.82 2.07
N THR A 47 21.79 14.93 0.74
CA THR A 47 22.80 15.69 -0.02
C THR A 47 22.75 17.18 0.34
N ALA A 48 21.56 17.79 0.44
CA ALA A 48 21.41 19.20 0.75
C ALA A 48 21.98 19.57 2.13
N ILE A 49 21.89 18.67 3.12
CA ILE A 49 22.47 18.86 4.46
C ILE A 49 23.91 18.33 4.58
N SER A 50 24.57 17.97 3.48
CA SER A 50 25.96 17.49 3.42
C SER A 50 26.25 16.30 4.34
N VAL A 51 25.29 15.38 4.47
CA VAL A 51 25.50 14.12 5.20
C VAL A 51 26.44 13.22 4.42
N VAL A 52 27.33 12.53 5.14
CA VAL A 52 28.26 11.55 4.56
C VAL A 52 27.47 10.40 3.92
N ASN A 53 27.78 10.07 2.67
CA ASN A 53 27.15 9.00 1.90
C ASN A 53 25.61 9.09 1.84
N PRO A 54 25.04 10.20 1.35
CA PRO A 54 23.60 10.49 1.45
C PRO A 54 22.74 9.46 0.71
N TRP A 55 23.20 8.98 -0.45
CA TRP A 55 22.51 7.98 -1.26
C TRP A 55 22.53 6.57 -0.66
N ILE A 56 23.52 6.25 0.17
CA ILE A 56 23.55 4.99 0.94
C ILE A 56 22.56 5.08 2.10
N ASN A 57 22.55 6.22 2.79
CA ASN A 57 21.62 6.46 3.91
C ASN A 57 20.16 6.49 3.45
N ALA A 58 19.88 6.96 2.22
CA ALA A 58 18.55 6.91 1.62
C ALA A 58 18.00 5.49 1.39
N ILE A 59 18.84 4.45 1.46
CA ILE A 59 18.39 3.04 1.37
C ILE A 59 17.62 2.63 2.63
N VAL A 60 17.98 3.15 3.81
CA VAL A 60 17.35 2.81 5.09
C VAL A 60 15.82 2.98 5.06
N PRO A 61 15.26 4.15 4.69
CA PRO A 61 13.82 4.35 4.61
C PRO A 61 13.14 3.52 3.49
N VAL A 62 13.84 3.24 2.39
CA VAL A 62 13.33 2.35 1.32
C VAL A 62 13.16 0.92 1.84
N ILE A 63 14.17 0.38 2.53
CA ILE A 63 14.10 -0.94 3.16
C ILE A 63 13.00 -0.95 4.22
N GLY A 64 12.90 0.11 5.04
CA GLY A 64 11.83 0.25 6.04
C GLY A 64 10.44 0.18 5.42
N PHE A 65 10.22 0.86 4.28
CA PHE A 65 8.96 0.78 3.54
C PHE A 65 8.69 -0.63 3.01
N ILE A 66 9.67 -1.29 2.39
CA ILE A 66 9.48 -2.65 1.87
C ILE A 66 9.14 -3.62 3.01
N LEU A 67 9.87 -3.55 4.13
CA LEU A 67 9.61 -4.37 5.31
C LEU A 67 8.21 -4.11 5.89
N SER A 68 7.73 -2.86 5.90
CA SER A 68 6.38 -2.56 6.37
C SER A 68 5.31 -3.20 5.48
N THR A 69 5.49 -3.18 4.16
CA THR A 69 4.53 -3.80 3.22
C THR A 69 4.41 -5.32 3.38
N ILE A 70 5.49 -5.99 3.80
CA ILE A 70 5.48 -7.45 4.03
C ILE A 70 5.00 -7.79 5.44
N SER A 71 5.50 -7.08 6.45
CA SER A 71 5.23 -7.37 7.86
C SER A 71 3.79 -7.08 8.25
N LEU A 72 3.22 -5.94 7.81
CA LEU A 72 1.86 -5.54 8.17
C LEU A 72 0.80 -6.53 7.67
N ASN A 73 1.01 -7.17 6.52
CA ASN A 73 0.10 -8.21 6.01
C ASN A 73 0.06 -9.43 6.93
N LYS A 74 1.22 -9.88 7.42
CA LYS A 74 1.30 -10.99 8.37
C LYS A 74 0.69 -10.59 9.72
N ILE A 75 1.03 -9.42 10.24
CA ILE A 75 0.49 -8.90 11.52
C ILE A 75 -1.04 -8.81 11.46
N LYS A 76 -1.59 -8.24 10.38
CA LYS A 76 -3.04 -8.16 10.13
C LYS A 76 -3.68 -9.55 10.16
N TYR A 77 -3.09 -10.53 9.47
CA TYR A 77 -3.61 -11.90 9.46
C TYR A 77 -3.71 -12.49 10.87
N TYR A 78 -2.65 -12.38 11.67
CA TYR A 78 -2.66 -12.89 13.05
C TYR A 78 -3.66 -12.14 13.95
N TRP A 79 -3.74 -10.82 13.81
CA TRP A 79 -4.67 -9.99 14.59
C TRP A 79 -6.13 -10.34 14.29
N VAL A 80 -6.50 -10.47 13.01
CA VAL A 80 -7.86 -10.87 12.59
C VAL A 80 -8.20 -12.28 13.08
N LYS A 81 -7.27 -13.24 12.97
CA LYS A 81 -7.47 -14.61 13.46
C LYS A 81 -7.75 -14.64 14.97
N LYS A 82 -7.03 -13.81 15.75
CA LYS A 82 -7.26 -13.69 17.20
C LYS A 82 -8.62 -13.06 17.50
N TRP A 83 -8.95 -11.96 16.83
CA TRP A 83 -10.19 -11.23 17.03
C TRP A 83 -11.44 -12.04 16.68
N ASN A 84 -11.43 -12.77 15.56
CA ASN A 84 -12.55 -13.62 15.16
C ASN A 84 -12.73 -14.82 16.09
N LYS A 85 -11.66 -15.32 16.72
CA LYS A 85 -11.73 -16.35 17.77
C LYS A 85 -12.37 -15.86 19.08
N THR A 86 -12.39 -14.55 19.31
CA THR A 86 -12.98 -13.94 20.52
C THR A 86 -14.48 -13.65 20.36
N LYS A 87 -15.00 -13.69 19.13
CA LYS A 87 -16.44 -13.49 18.82
C LYS A 87 -17.22 -14.78 18.56
N ALA A 88 -16.55 -15.93 18.53
CA ALA A 88 -17.16 -17.25 18.33
C ALA A 88 -17.34 -17.99 19.65
#